data_AF-A0A661S7P0-F1
#
_entry.id   AF-A0A661S7P0-F1
#
_cell.length_a   1.000
_cell.length_b   1.000
_cell.length_c   1.000
_cell.angle_alpha   90.00
_cell.angle_beta   90.00
_cell.angle_gamma   90.00
#
_symmetry.space_group_name_H-M   'P 1'
#
loop_
_entity.id
_entity.type
_entity.pdbx_description
1 polymer ?
#
loop_
_entity_poly.entity_id
_entity_poly.type
_entity_poly.pdbx_seq_one_letter_code
_entity_poly.pdbx_strand_id
1 'polypeptide(L)'
;MKFKIQNLGIIEKADIELKPLTVFVGENGTGKTWTAYTIAAILGPYGYNHYIESYIEGRADYRYDTVEDAIGQCVKKGNAKINLPEFIKKYAGIYINEIAKSANIWLDSFFATKRVNFENINIHADLTDNFYEVIINKLKQSQIKGEMSLGVQKSSYILISSLKEKGSDDLYFYTKSETQNIEDIPQPIVDKEIREFVI
;
A
#
# COMPACT_ATOMS: atom_id res chain seq x y z
N MET A 1 12.38 12.67 -0.65
CA MET A 1 12.01 11.72 0.44
C MET A 1 13.22 11.48 1.31
N LYS A 2 13.06 11.41 2.63
CA LYS A 2 14.14 11.14 3.59
C LYS A 2 13.74 9.97 4.49
N PHE A 3 14.65 9.02 4.71
CA PHE A 3 14.51 7.95 5.69
C PHE A 3 15.39 8.23 6.90
N LYS A 4 14.86 7.98 8.08
CA LYS A 4 15.59 7.90 9.35
C LYS A 4 15.52 6.44 9.80
N ILE A 5 16.67 5.80 9.96
CA ILE A 5 16.78 4.39 10.30
C ILE A 5 17.56 4.28 11.61
N GLN A 6 17.07 3.45 12.52
CA GLN A 6 17.74 3.11 13.77
C GLN A 6 17.69 1.59 13.99
N ASN A 7 18.78 1.04 14.54
CA ASN A 7 18.91 -0.37 14.90
C ASN A 7 18.67 -1.35 13.72
N LEU A 8 19.17 -1.05 12.53
CA LEU A 8 19.12 -1.94 11.36
C LEU A 8 20.43 -2.76 11.29
N GLY A 9 20.47 -3.85 12.06
CA GLY A 9 21.68 -4.67 12.19
C GLY A 9 22.86 -3.87 12.72
N ILE A 10 23.90 -3.69 11.91
CA ILE A 10 25.10 -2.91 12.30
C ILE A 10 24.89 -1.38 12.22
N ILE A 11 23.75 -0.93 11.71
CA ILE A 11 23.43 0.50 11.58
C ILE A 11 22.70 0.94 12.84
N GLU A 12 23.40 1.64 13.72
CA GLU A 12 22.80 2.25 14.92
C GLU A 12 21.85 3.39 14.55
N LYS A 13 22.30 4.29 13.66
CA LYS A 13 21.53 5.43 13.16
C LYS A 13 21.97 5.83 11.76
N ALA A 14 21.02 6.08 10.86
CA ALA A 14 21.28 6.62 9.53
C ALA A 14 20.16 7.58 9.09
N ASP A 15 20.57 8.68 8.46
CA ASP A 15 19.69 9.66 7.84
C ASP A 15 19.96 9.67 6.32
N ILE A 16 19.00 9.24 5.53
CA ILE A 16 19.20 8.98 4.09
C ILE A 16 18.20 9.81 3.29
N GLU A 17 18.70 10.77 2.52
CA GLU A 17 17.88 11.48 1.54
C GLU A 17 17.91 10.74 0.20
N LEU A 18 16.75 10.26 -0.25
CA LEU A 18 16.63 9.65 -1.58
C LEU A 18 16.54 10.73 -2.66
N LYS A 19 17.54 10.72 -3.54
CA LYS A 19 17.59 11.48 -4.80
C LYS A 19 17.17 10.57 -5.97
N PRO A 20 16.88 11.11 -7.17
CA PRO A 20 16.53 10.31 -8.35
C PRO A 20 17.48 9.14 -8.63
N LEU A 21 18.77 9.33 -8.36
CA LEU A 21 19.76 8.25 -8.26
C LEU A 21 20.46 8.36 -6.91
N THR A 22 20.40 7.29 -6.11
CA THR A 22 21.07 7.20 -4.81
C THR A 22 21.98 5.98 -4.84
N VAL A 23 23.28 6.19 -4.61
CA VAL A 23 24.30 5.12 -4.65
C VAL A 23 24.94 4.99 -3.27
N PHE A 24 24.94 3.77 -2.72
CA PHE A 24 25.59 3.47 -1.45
C PHE A 24 27.02 2.99 -1.69
N VAL A 25 28.02 3.77 -1.24
CA VAL A 25 29.46 3.47 -1.42
C VAL A 25 30.14 3.36 -0.05
N GLY A 26 31.10 2.44 0.07
CA GLY A 26 31.84 2.19 1.31
C GLY A 26 32.35 0.75 1.40
N GLU A 27 33.15 0.45 2.42
CA GLU A 27 33.75 -0.88 2.63
C GLU A 27 32.71 -1.99 2.81
N ASN A 28 33.10 -3.24 2.55
CA ASN A 28 32.20 -4.39 2.75
C ASN A 28 31.80 -4.53 4.22
N GLY A 29 30.56 -4.95 4.45
CA GLY A 29 30.06 -5.16 5.81
C GLY A 29 29.77 -3.87 6.59
N THR A 30 29.59 -2.71 5.94
CA THR A 30 29.23 -1.41 6.57
C THR A 30 27.74 -1.08 6.51
N GLY A 31 26.88 -2.05 6.15
CA GLY A 31 25.42 -1.89 6.20
C GLY A 31 24.79 -1.41 4.89
N LYS A 32 25.58 -1.13 3.84
CA LYS A 32 25.07 -0.68 2.53
C LYS A 32 23.93 -1.54 1.98
N THR A 33 24.13 -2.86 1.93
CA THR A 33 23.13 -3.82 1.43
C THR A 33 21.88 -3.79 2.30
N TRP A 34 22.06 -3.74 3.62
CA TRP A 34 20.96 -3.75 4.59
C TRP A 34 20.09 -2.51 4.41
N THR A 35 20.71 -1.34 4.38
CA THR A 35 20.04 -0.06 4.13
C THR A 35 19.30 -0.05 2.80
N ALA A 36 20.02 -0.34 1.70
CA ALA A 36 19.46 -0.25 0.36
C ALA A 36 18.29 -1.21 0.18
N TYR A 37 18.43 -2.45 0.62
CA TYR A 37 17.40 -3.47 0.44
C TYR A 37 16.22 -3.26 1.38
N THR A 38 16.43 -2.77 2.60
CA THR A 38 15.33 -2.42 3.51
C THR A 38 14.47 -1.31 2.91
N ILE A 39 15.09 -0.23 2.42
CA ILE A 39 14.36 0.85 1.73
C ILE A 39 13.65 0.32 0.49
N ALA A 40 14.32 -0.52 -0.31
CA ALA A 40 13.72 -1.11 -1.50
C ALA A 40 12.55 -2.04 -1.17
N ALA A 41 12.61 -2.79 -0.06
CA ALA A 41 11.53 -3.67 0.39
C ALA A 41 10.33 -2.86 0.86
N ILE A 42 10.54 -1.79 1.64
CA ILE A 42 9.47 -0.88 2.10
C ILE A 42 8.75 -0.24 0.91
N LEU A 43 9.50 0.22 -0.10
CA LEU A 43 8.94 0.87 -1.29
C LEU A 43 8.53 -0.12 -2.39
N GLY A 44 8.70 -1.42 -2.15
CA GLY A 44 8.57 -2.46 -3.15
C GLY A 44 7.48 -3.49 -2.82
N PRO A 45 7.33 -4.51 -3.68
CA PRO A 45 6.27 -5.51 -3.54
C PRO A 45 6.33 -6.30 -2.24
N TYR A 46 7.52 -6.51 -1.67
CA TYR A 46 7.67 -7.32 -0.46
C TYR A 46 7.01 -6.65 0.76
N GLY A 47 7.32 -5.38 1.02
CA GLY A 47 6.69 -4.61 2.09
C GLY A 47 5.21 -4.36 1.82
N TYR A 48 4.84 -4.08 0.57
CA TYR A 48 3.43 -3.96 0.16
C TYR A 48 2.62 -5.21 0.49
N ASN A 49 3.09 -6.40 0.07
CA ASN A 49 2.35 -7.65 0.26
C ASN A 49 2.13 -7.99 1.76
N HIS A 50 3.15 -7.77 2.61
CA HIS A 50 3.00 -7.98 4.05
C HIS A 50 2.05 -6.99 4.70
N TYR A 51 2.11 -5.73 4.27
CA TYR A 51 1.22 -4.69 4.78
C TYR A 51 -0.23 -4.92 4.35
N ILE A 52 -0.47 -5.23 3.08
CA ILE A 52 -1.84 -5.40 2.56
C ILE A 52 -2.52 -6.61 3.20
N GLU A 53 -1.81 -7.73 3.38
CA GLU A 53 -2.30 -8.90 4.13
C GLU A 53 -2.71 -8.49 5.56
N SER A 54 -1.84 -7.78 6.27
CA SER A 54 -2.12 -7.29 7.62
C SER A 54 -3.30 -6.31 7.65
N TYR A 55 -3.44 -5.46 6.63
CA TYR A 55 -4.56 -4.54 6.49
C TYR A 55 -5.87 -5.31 6.29
N ILE A 56 -5.92 -6.24 5.35
CA ILE A 56 -7.12 -7.02 5.05
C ILE A 56 -7.59 -7.80 6.27
N GLU A 57 -6.67 -8.41 7.01
CA GLU A 57 -6.96 -9.20 8.22
C GLU A 57 -7.25 -8.36 9.47
N GLY A 58 -7.10 -7.03 9.40
CA GLY A 58 -7.32 -6.14 10.54
C GLY A 58 -6.26 -6.20 11.63
N ARG A 59 -5.04 -6.58 11.23
CA ARG A 59 -3.83 -6.49 12.06
C ARG A 59 -3.06 -5.18 11.84
N ALA A 60 -3.37 -4.41 10.80
CA ALA A 60 -2.79 -3.08 10.60
C ALA A 60 -3.34 -2.08 11.64
N ASP A 61 -2.47 -1.20 12.13
CA ASP A 61 -2.83 -0.22 13.15
C ASP A 61 -3.66 0.93 12.57
N TYR A 62 -3.51 1.22 11.27
CA TYR A 62 -4.21 2.31 10.60
C TYR A 62 -5.30 1.83 9.63
N ARG A 63 -6.41 2.60 9.59
CA ARG A 63 -7.52 2.45 8.65
C ARG A 63 -7.69 3.71 7.82
N TYR A 64 -7.92 3.54 6.52
CA TYR A 64 -8.09 4.65 5.60
C TYR A 64 -9.56 4.98 5.46
N ASP A 65 -10.05 6.01 6.16
CA ASP A 65 -11.48 6.38 6.12
C ASP A 65 -12.01 6.55 4.69
N THR A 66 -11.20 7.11 3.79
CA THR A 66 -11.59 7.29 2.37
C THR A 66 -11.81 5.96 1.64
N VAL A 67 -11.06 4.91 2.02
CA VAL A 67 -11.27 3.55 1.50
C VAL A 67 -12.51 2.94 2.13
N GLU A 68 -12.67 3.03 3.46
CA GLU A 68 -13.83 2.48 4.16
C GLU A 68 -15.15 3.15 3.70
N ASP A 69 -15.13 4.45 3.46
CA ASP A 69 -16.25 5.21 2.89
C ASP A 69 -16.55 4.78 1.45
N ALA A 70 -15.51 4.52 0.64
CA ALA A 70 -15.68 4.05 -0.74
C ALA A 70 -16.27 2.63 -0.75
N ILE A 71 -15.80 1.73 0.10
CA ILE A 71 -16.38 0.39 0.30
C ILE A 71 -17.86 0.52 0.67
N GLY A 72 -18.18 1.32 1.71
CA GLY A 72 -19.56 1.51 2.16
C GLY A 72 -20.47 2.09 1.08
N GLN A 73 -19.97 3.00 0.24
CA GLN A 73 -20.70 3.55 -0.90
C GLN A 73 -20.90 2.52 -2.02
N CYS A 74 -19.86 1.74 -2.35
CA CYS A 74 -19.96 0.65 -3.31
C CYS A 74 -21.02 -0.38 -2.89
N VAL A 75 -21.06 -0.76 -1.62
CA VAL A 75 -22.05 -1.71 -1.11
C VAL A 75 -23.47 -1.12 -1.15
N LYS A 76 -23.66 0.15 -0.72
CA LYS A 76 -25.00 0.73 -0.61
C LYS A 76 -25.57 1.27 -1.93
N LYS A 77 -24.73 1.76 -2.83
CA LYS A 77 -25.14 2.49 -4.05
C LYS A 77 -24.66 1.82 -5.33
N GLY A 78 -23.86 0.76 -5.23
CA GLY A 78 -23.24 0.10 -6.37
C GLY A 78 -22.10 0.90 -7.03
N ASN A 79 -21.70 2.04 -6.46
CA ASN A 79 -20.58 2.83 -6.96
C ASN A 79 -19.95 3.72 -5.88
N ALA A 80 -18.67 4.04 -6.08
CA ALA A 80 -17.91 4.99 -5.29
C ALA A 80 -16.84 5.65 -6.15
N LYS A 81 -16.27 6.74 -5.64
CA LYS A 81 -15.12 7.41 -6.25
C LYS A 81 -14.11 7.83 -5.19
N ILE A 82 -12.84 7.79 -5.55
CA ILE A 82 -11.73 8.29 -4.75
C ILE A 82 -10.96 9.33 -5.57
N ASN A 83 -10.82 10.54 -5.03
CA ASN A 83 -9.94 11.54 -5.61
C ASN A 83 -8.49 11.19 -5.27
N LEU A 84 -7.71 10.76 -6.26
CA LEU A 84 -6.36 10.23 -6.06
C LEU A 84 -5.37 11.30 -5.55
N PRO A 85 -5.34 12.54 -6.07
CA PRO A 85 -4.46 13.58 -5.52
C PRO A 85 -4.71 13.86 -4.04
N GLU A 86 -5.97 13.98 -3.61
CA GLU A 86 -6.32 14.17 -2.20
C GLU A 86 -5.95 12.96 -1.36
N PHE A 87 -6.26 11.76 -1.85
CA PHE A 87 -5.92 10.50 -1.18
C PHE A 87 -4.40 10.37 -0.94
N ILE A 88 -3.59 10.62 -1.98
CA ILE A 88 -2.14 10.55 -1.90
C ILE A 88 -1.58 11.59 -0.94
N LYS A 89 -2.07 12.84 -1.00
CA LYS A 89 -1.64 13.90 -0.06
C LYS A 89 -1.99 13.55 1.39
N LYS A 90 -3.15 12.94 1.61
CA LYS A 90 -3.61 12.58 2.96
C LYS A 90 -2.88 11.36 3.52
N TYR A 91 -2.62 10.34 2.72
CA TYR A 91 -2.25 9.02 3.25
C TYR A 91 -0.91 8.46 2.79
N ALA A 92 -0.24 8.98 1.74
CA ALA A 92 0.99 8.35 1.25
C ALA A 92 2.10 8.27 2.32
N GLY A 93 2.22 9.30 3.16
CA GLY A 93 3.17 9.30 4.27
C GLY A 93 2.81 8.29 5.35
N ILE A 94 1.53 8.17 5.67
CA ILE A 94 1.02 7.20 6.64
C ILE A 94 1.29 5.79 6.11
N TYR A 95 0.89 5.51 4.87
CA TYR A 95 1.08 4.23 4.20
C TYR A 95 2.54 3.74 4.20
N ILE A 96 3.48 4.60 3.79
CA ILE A 96 4.90 4.22 3.77
C ILE A 96 5.42 3.95 5.19
N ASN A 97 4.98 4.75 6.17
CA ASN A 97 5.41 4.58 7.56
C ASN A 97 4.76 3.35 8.23
N GLU A 98 3.55 2.97 7.86
CA GLU A 98 2.94 1.72 8.34
C GLU A 98 3.69 0.49 7.82
N ILE A 99 4.08 0.48 6.54
CA ILE A 99 4.97 -0.57 6.00
C ILE A 99 6.30 -0.57 6.75
N ALA A 100 6.92 0.60 6.93
CA ALA A 100 8.19 0.74 7.63
C ALA A 100 8.13 0.26 9.09
N LYS A 101 7.01 0.52 9.77
CA LYS A 101 6.76 0.08 11.15
C LYS A 101 6.66 -1.44 11.25
N SER A 102 6.03 -2.09 10.27
CA SER A 102 5.93 -3.56 10.22
C SER A 102 7.24 -4.27 9.87
N ALA A 103 8.31 -3.53 9.54
CA ALA A 103 9.57 -4.12 9.07
C ALA A 103 10.21 -5.09 10.06
N ASN A 104 10.01 -4.89 11.37
CA ASN A 104 10.46 -5.81 12.40
C ASN A 104 9.86 -7.23 12.27
N ILE A 105 8.70 -7.38 11.64
CA ILE A 105 7.99 -8.66 11.49
C ILE A 105 8.54 -9.48 10.31
N TRP A 106 9.04 -8.83 9.26
CA TRP A 106 9.34 -9.50 7.99
C TRP A 106 10.80 -9.37 7.51
N LEU A 107 11.62 -8.53 8.13
CA LEU A 107 13.01 -8.32 7.68
C LEU A 107 13.92 -9.55 7.85
N ASP A 108 13.70 -10.36 8.87
CA ASP A 108 14.45 -11.60 9.09
C ASP A 108 14.22 -12.62 7.96
N SER A 109 12.96 -12.76 7.55
CA SER A 109 12.55 -13.57 6.40
C SER A 109 13.08 -12.98 5.10
N PHE A 110 12.96 -11.66 4.92
CA PHE A 110 13.43 -10.97 3.72
C PHE A 110 14.94 -11.13 3.49
N PHE A 111 15.74 -11.01 4.54
CA PHE A 111 17.19 -11.21 4.48
C PHE A 111 17.61 -12.68 4.63
N ALA A 112 16.65 -13.60 4.82
CA ALA A 112 16.88 -15.02 5.09
C ALA A 112 17.93 -15.26 6.19
N THR A 113 17.83 -14.50 7.29
CA THR A 113 18.83 -14.52 8.37
C THR A 113 18.20 -14.69 9.75
N LYS A 114 18.85 -15.50 10.58
CA LYS A 114 18.56 -15.61 12.02
C LYS A 114 19.67 -15.00 12.89
N ARG A 115 20.71 -14.43 12.26
CA ARG A 115 21.91 -13.94 12.96
C ARG A 115 21.73 -12.55 13.56
N VAL A 116 20.72 -11.83 13.10
CA VAL A 116 20.45 -10.46 13.51
C VAL A 116 18.99 -10.37 13.90
N ASN A 117 18.74 -9.68 15.00
CA ASN A 117 17.42 -9.41 15.52
C ASN A 117 16.98 -8.01 15.04
N PHE A 118 15.75 -7.91 14.53
CA PHE A 118 15.14 -6.66 14.07
C PHE A 118 14.01 -6.16 14.98
N GLU A 119 13.81 -6.75 16.16
CA GLU A 119 12.73 -6.39 17.10
C GLU A 119 12.68 -4.90 17.44
N ASN A 120 13.85 -4.26 17.57
CA ASN A 120 13.98 -2.86 17.97
C ASN A 120 14.29 -1.91 16.80
N ILE A 121 14.11 -2.36 15.55
CA ILE A 121 14.31 -1.50 14.39
C ILE A 121 13.28 -0.38 14.40
N ASN A 122 13.72 0.83 14.06
CA ASN A 122 12.84 1.97 13.90
C ASN A 122 13.16 2.67 12.57
N ILE A 123 12.17 2.76 11.70
CA ILE A 123 12.29 3.37 10.39
C ILE A 123 11.17 4.38 10.22
N HIS A 124 11.54 5.61 9.88
CA HIS A 124 10.61 6.68 9.59
C HIS A 124 10.92 7.32 8.24
N ALA A 125 9.89 7.54 7.44
CA ALA A 125 9.96 8.19 6.13
C ALA A 125 9.27 9.56 6.16
N ASP A 126 10.04 10.59 5.80
CA ASP A 126 9.56 11.94 5.56
C ASP A 126 9.40 12.16 4.05
N LEU A 127 8.17 12.44 3.61
CA LEU A 127 7.85 12.73 2.21
C LEU A 127 8.04 14.22 1.92
N THR A 128 8.62 14.52 0.75
CA THR A 128 8.89 15.88 0.29
C THR A 128 7.79 16.35 -0.67
N ASP A 129 7.55 17.65 -0.82
CA ASP A 129 6.57 18.18 -1.78
C ASP A 129 6.78 17.66 -3.20
N ASN A 130 8.05 17.63 -3.66
CA ASN A 130 8.42 17.06 -4.95
C ASN A 130 8.03 15.57 -5.10
N PHE A 131 7.96 14.79 -4.01
CA PHE A 131 7.48 13.41 -4.09
C PHE A 131 5.99 13.39 -4.46
N TYR A 132 5.17 14.19 -3.78
CA TYR A 132 3.74 14.27 -4.05
C TYR A 132 3.48 14.75 -5.48
N GLU A 133 4.18 15.79 -5.93
CA GLU A 133 4.06 16.30 -7.30
C GLU A 133 4.38 15.23 -8.35
N VAL A 134 5.49 14.50 -8.17
CA VAL A 134 5.89 13.44 -9.12
C VAL A 134 4.87 12.31 -9.17
N ILE A 135 4.39 11.83 -8.01
CA ILE A 135 3.42 10.74 -7.96
C ILE A 135 2.07 11.17 -8.53
N ILE A 136 1.56 12.34 -8.15
CA ILE A 136 0.29 12.87 -8.67
C ILE A 136 0.35 13.05 -10.19
N ASN A 137 1.46 13.60 -10.72
CA ASN A 137 1.64 13.75 -12.16
C ASN A 137 1.69 12.40 -12.88
N LYS A 138 2.38 11.40 -12.31
CA LYS A 138 2.39 10.04 -12.87
C LYS A 138 0.99 9.41 -12.86
N LEU A 139 0.26 9.55 -11.74
CA LEU A 139 -1.11 9.06 -11.64
C LEU A 139 -2.01 9.73 -12.67
N LYS A 140 -1.92 11.04 -12.86
CA LYS A 140 -2.68 11.77 -13.88
C LYS A 140 -2.46 11.20 -15.29
N GLN A 141 -1.23 10.79 -15.61
CA GLN A 141 -0.91 10.19 -16.92
C GLN A 141 -1.25 8.69 -17.02
N SER A 142 -1.52 8.04 -15.90
CA SER A 142 -1.89 6.62 -15.85
C SER A 142 -3.35 6.38 -16.19
N GLN A 143 -3.63 5.17 -16.66
CA GLN A 143 -4.98 4.62 -16.81
C GLN A 143 -5.05 3.33 -16.00
N ILE A 144 -6.12 3.17 -15.23
CA ILE A 144 -6.35 1.97 -14.42
C ILE A 144 -7.65 1.34 -14.90
N LYS A 145 -7.61 0.04 -15.18
CA LYS A 145 -8.78 -0.80 -15.41
C LYS A 145 -8.57 -2.09 -14.64
N GLY A 146 -9.41 -2.33 -13.65
CA GLY A 146 -9.43 -3.57 -12.89
C GLY A 146 -10.83 -4.15 -12.92
N GLU A 147 -10.93 -5.47 -12.88
CA GLU A 147 -12.19 -6.18 -12.66
C GLU A 147 -11.92 -7.33 -11.69
N MET A 148 -12.81 -7.52 -10.72
CA MET A 148 -12.81 -8.60 -9.76
C MET A 148 -14.21 -9.19 -9.71
N SER A 149 -14.32 -10.52 -9.75
CA SER A 149 -15.58 -11.22 -9.60
C SER A 149 -15.77 -11.70 -8.17
N LEU A 150 -16.83 -11.24 -7.50
CA LEU A 150 -17.31 -11.82 -6.26
C LEU A 150 -18.18 -13.04 -6.59
N GLY A 151 -17.72 -14.22 -6.24
CA GLY A 151 -18.46 -15.46 -6.45
C GLY A 151 -19.58 -15.63 -5.42
N VAL A 152 -20.83 -15.76 -5.88
CA VAL A 152 -21.99 -16.08 -5.03
C VAL A 152 -22.62 -17.35 -5.58
N GLN A 153 -22.33 -18.50 -4.96
CA GLN A 153 -22.85 -19.84 -5.30
C GLN A 153 -23.02 -20.17 -6.80
N LYS A 154 -22.10 -20.96 -7.37
CA LYS A 154 -22.13 -21.73 -8.65
C LYS A 154 -22.71 -21.10 -9.95
N SER A 155 -23.45 -20.00 -9.96
CA SER A 155 -24.08 -19.42 -11.16
C SER A 155 -24.35 -17.91 -11.13
N SER A 156 -24.07 -17.21 -10.02
CA SER A 156 -24.19 -15.74 -9.93
C SER A 156 -22.88 -15.10 -9.47
N TYR A 157 -22.46 -14.04 -10.15
CA TYR A 157 -21.27 -13.27 -9.79
C TYR A 157 -21.60 -11.79 -9.81
N ILE A 158 -21.06 -11.05 -8.84
CA ILE A 158 -21.06 -9.59 -8.86
C ILE A 158 -19.67 -9.16 -9.31
N LEU A 159 -19.58 -8.44 -10.43
CA LEU A 159 -18.32 -7.85 -10.87
C LEU A 159 -18.14 -6.52 -10.17
N ILE A 160 -17.04 -6.36 -9.45
CA ILE A 160 -16.54 -5.04 -9.03
C ILE A 160 -15.52 -4.62 -10.08
N SER A 161 -15.75 -3.45 -10.67
CA SER A 161 -14.83 -2.85 -11.63
C SER A 161 -14.23 -1.57 -11.05
N SER A 162 -12.97 -1.32 -11.36
CA SER A 162 -12.29 -0.05 -11.12
C SER A 162 -11.90 0.57 -12.46
N LEU A 163 -12.07 1.88 -12.55
CA LEU A 163 -11.75 2.64 -13.74
C LEU A 163 -11.13 3.98 -13.35
N LYS A 164 -9.96 4.25 -13.90
CA LYS A 164 -9.36 5.58 -13.92
C LYS A 164 -8.98 5.89 -15.35
N GLU A 165 -9.55 6.97 -15.90
CA GLU A 165 -9.15 7.46 -17.22
C GLU A 165 -7.86 8.28 -17.15
N LYS A 166 -7.15 8.35 -18.28
CA LYS A 166 -6.00 9.23 -18.42
C LYS A 166 -6.45 10.69 -18.31
N GLY A 167 -5.74 11.48 -17.52
CA GLY A 167 -6.08 12.87 -17.24
C GLY A 167 -7.09 13.07 -16.11
N SER A 168 -7.85 12.03 -15.74
CA SER A 168 -8.75 12.04 -14.57
C SER A 168 -7.95 11.94 -13.28
N ASP A 169 -8.37 12.71 -12.28
CA ASP A 169 -7.89 12.64 -10.91
C ASP A 169 -8.67 11.61 -10.08
N ASP A 170 -9.85 11.20 -10.56
CA ASP A 170 -10.73 10.28 -9.85
C ASP A 170 -10.53 8.82 -10.31
N LEU A 171 -10.48 7.92 -9.33
CA LEU A 171 -10.63 6.47 -9.49
C LEU A 171 -12.06 6.09 -9.14
N TYR A 172 -12.76 5.49 -10.10
CA TYR A 172 -14.14 5.05 -9.95
C TYR A 172 -14.18 3.57 -9.62
N PHE A 173 -15.07 3.20 -8.71
CA PHE A 173 -15.43 1.83 -8.41
C PHE A 173 -16.91 1.65 -8.67
N TYR A 174 -17.30 0.55 -9.31
CA TYR A 174 -18.71 0.26 -9.55
C TYR A 174 -18.97 -1.23 -9.65
N THR A 175 -20.16 -1.64 -9.25
CA THR A 175 -20.62 -3.02 -9.33
C THR A 175 -21.44 -3.22 -10.60
N LYS A 176 -21.17 -4.28 -11.35
CA LYS A 176 -22.05 -4.82 -12.39
C LYS A 176 -22.62 -6.14 -11.87
N SER A 177 -23.93 -6.29 -11.92
CA SER A 177 -24.59 -7.55 -11.61
C SER A 177 -25.60 -7.89 -12.70
N GLU A 178 -25.61 -9.16 -13.11
CA GLU A 178 -26.61 -9.67 -14.04
C GLU A 178 -27.88 -10.15 -13.31
N THR A 179 -27.81 -10.48 -12.00
CA THR A 179 -28.88 -11.23 -11.31
C THR A 179 -29.07 -11.01 -9.79
N GLN A 180 -28.13 -10.38 -9.06
CA GLN A 180 -28.17 -10.25 -7.58
C GLN A 180 -27.73 -8.88 -7.04
N ASN A 181 -28.22 -8.46 -5.88
CA ASN A 181 -27.74 -7.24 -5.22
C ASN A 181 -26.54 -7.55 -4.33
N ILE A 182 -25.60 -6.61 -4.22
CA ILE A 182 -24.41 -6.76 -3.35
C ILE A 182 -24.77 -6.91 -1.87
N GLU A 183 -25.94 -6.41 -1.47
CA GLU A 183 -26.53 -6.56 -0.14
C GLU A 183 -26.84 -8.03 0.22
N ASP A 184 -26.97 -8.91 -0.78
CA ASP A 184 -27.27 -10.34 -0.57
C ASP A 184 -26.01 -11.17 -0.23
N ILE A 185 -24.81 -10.58 -0.32
CA ILE A 185 -23.53 -11.22 0.00
C ILE A 185 -23.16 -10.96 1.46
N PRO A 186 -22.65 -11.94 2.22
CA PRO A 186 -22.14 -11.70 3.56
C PRO A 186 -21.11 -10.56 3.60
N GLN A 187 -21.43 -9.51 4.36
CA GLN A 187 -20.62 -8.30 4.48
C GLN A 187 -19.12 -8.56 4.70
N PRO A 188 -18.68 -9.52 5.54
CA PRO A 188 -17.26 -9.78 5.73
C PRO A 188 -16.52 -10.23 4.46
N ILE A 189 -17.20 -10.95 3.56
CA ILE A 189 -16.63 -11.39 2.28
C ILE A 189 -16.50 -10.19 1.35
N VAL A 190 -17.55 -9.37 1.28
CA VAL A 190 -17.59 -8.16 0.46
C VAL A 190 -16.51 -7.16 0.90
N ASP A 191 -16.38 -6.93 2.21
CA ASP A 191 -15.38 -6.01 2.75
C ASP A 191 -13.96 -6.49 2.46
N LYS A 192 -13.69 -7.79 2.60
CA LYS A 192 -12.36 -8.37 2.35
C LYS A 192 -11.95 -8.18 0.88
N GLU A 193 -12.81 -8.60 -0.04
CA GLU A 193 -12.54 -8.59 -1.47
C GLU A 193 -12.49 -7.16 -2.03
N ILE A 194 -13.37 -6.25 -1.58
CA ILE A 194 -13.29 -4.84 -1.99
C ILE A 194 -12.01 -4.20 -1.44
N ARG A 195 -11.58 -4.51 -0.20
CA ARG A 195 -10.30 -4.00 0.33
C ARG A 195 -9.10 -4.45 -0.49
N GLU A 196 -9.05 -5.72 -0.90
CA GLU A 196 -8.04 -6.26 -1.82
C GLU A 196 -8.02 -5.51 -3.16
N PHE A 197 -9.17 -5.02 -3.61
CA PHE A 197 -9.30 -4.36 -4.90
C PHE A 197 -9.03 -2.84 -4.87
N VAL A 198 -9.29 -2.18 -3.74
CA VAL A 198 -9.18 -0.71 -3.60
C VAL A 198 -7.75 -0.26 -3.24
N ILE A 199 -6.93 -1.10 -2.61
CA ILE A 199 -5.59 -0.75 -2.09
C ILE A 199 -4.45 -1.39 -2.89
#